data_AF-A0A1C7LN67-F1
#
_entry.id   AF-A0A1C7LN67-F1
#
_cell.length_a   1.000
_cell.length_b   1.000
_cell.length_c   1.000
_cell.angle_alpha   90.00
_cell.angle_beta   90.00
_cell.angle_gamma   90.00
#
_symmetry.space_group_name_H-M   'P 1'
#
loop_
_entity.id
_entity.type
_entity.pdbx_description
1 polymer ?
#
loop_
_entity_poly.entity_id
_entity_poly.type
_entity_poly.pdbx_seq_one_letter_code
_entity_poly.pdbx_strand_id
1 'polypeptide(L)'
;MVITATTDIVQVLSEWNVWAKGGLMNQPLVGRKTVVRRGNTAQVFCDAVLTGKRSPAAVNGDFSNSSYTAQMDFVRYSGTRNCIVMWRIFNPRALPPSPRLPWSDILTSSYSYHIGIKAVLVHGIFLHQYCTNMSSLTTSKKLILVIGATGAQGIVVIDKLLEPSTDGSPSPYAIRALTRDPKGRRSTDDFPSVYAALQGVYGAWVNTDGFTIGEAKEVFTGIRIFELAKQAKTVRHYVWSNLDYVADKVNYDPKYRVGHYDGKGRVADWMKSQPSIVSDNDMSWSVVTTGPYMDMLNNPMFGPLIRSADGTFIFPTPIGDGHVPMIALSDLGFFARYTFDHRAETSTKDLEVATDIVGWDYLVATFTRVTGKPARVLHQTIDEWFANLEDTDRPVANERPRGDGSTTWRQNFTGFWSLWHDDVIKRNMEWIRSINPNGHTLESWMRETRYTGNVGVDLLKNMEEGKMVDRLNYKRIAELASQA
;
A
#
# COMPACT_ATOMS: atom_id res chain seq x y z
N MET A 1 6.37 1.42 27.11
CA MET A 1 7.83 1.45 27.22
C MET A 1 8.25 0.20 27.99
N VAL A 2 9.00 -0.72 27.40
CA VAL A 2 9.57 -1.88 28.12
C VAL A 2 10.83 -1.37 28.82
N ILE A 3 10.81 -1.29 30.16
CA ILE A 3 11.99 -0.93 30.93
C ILE A 3 12.76 -2.23 31.19
N THR A 4 13.78 -2.49 30.40
CA THR A 4 14.80 -3.50 30.72
C THR A 4 15.77 -2.92 31.75
N ALA A 5 15.41 -3.01 33.02
CA ALA A 5 16.30 -2.64 34.12
C ALA A 5 17.24 -3.82 34.44
N THR A 6 18.48 -3.74 33.96
CA THR A 6 19.58 -4.46 34.60
C THR A 6 19.93 -3.74 35.90
N THR A 7 19.80 -4.45 37.02
CA THR A 7 20.33 -4.16 38.37
C THR A 7 19.60 -3.16 39.30
N ASP A 8 19.62 -3.56 40.58
CA ASP A 8 19.23 -2.96 41.87
C ASP A 8 17.90 -2.21 42.08
N ILE A 9 17.20 -2.56 43.16
CA ILE A 9 15.86 -2.04 43.54
C ILE A 9 15.90 -0.51 43.81
N VAL A 10 17.08 0.01 44.12
CA VAL A 10 17.34 1.44 44.37
C VAL A 10 17.25 2.27 43.09
N GLN A 11 17.64 1.69 41.94
CA GLN A 11 17.66 2.38 40.64
C GLN A 11 16.24 2.51 40.04
N VAL A 12 15.39 1.51 40.25
CA VAL A 12 13.97 1.58 39.86
C VAL A 12 13.23 2.70 40.60
N LEU A 13 13.57 2.93 41.87
CA LEU A 13 12.96 3.98 42.69
C LEU A 13 13.43 5.40 42.31
N SER A 14 14.64 5.55 41.77
CA SER A 14 15.13 6.86 41.29
C SER A 14 14.51 7.22 39.94
N GLU A 15 14.39 6.28 39.02
CA GLU A 15 13.72 6.47 37.72
C GLU A 15 12.22 6.80 37.89
N TRP A 16 11.58 6.25 38.93
CA TRP A 16 10.18 6.56 39.24
C TRP A 16 9.96 8.00 39.73
N ASN A 17 10.90 8.56 40.51
CA ASN A 17 10.88 9.96 40.90
C ASN A 17 11.10 10.92 39.72
N VAL A 18 11.85 10.49 38.70
CA VAL A 18 12.05 11.26 37.46
C VAL A 18 10.78 11.29 36.62
N TRP A 19 10.09 10.16 36.49
CA TRP A 19 8.82 10.08 35.75
C TRP A 19 7.68 10.86 36.44
N ALA A 20 7.61 10.79 37.78
CA ALA A 20 6.64 11.56 38.56
C ALA A 20 6.86 13.08 38.52
N LYS A 21 8.05 13.56 38.11
CA LYS A 21 8.32 14.99 37.85
C LYS A 21 8.08 15.42 36.39
N GLY A 22 8.08 14.48 35.44
CA GLY A 22 8.00 14.77 34.00
C GLY A 22 6.65 14.42 33.34
N GLY A 23 5.75 13.72 34.04
CA GLY A 23 4.40 13.39 33.56
C GLY A 23 3.30 14.24 34.20
N LEU A 24 2.03 13.83 34.04
CA LEU A 24 0.76 14.46 34.49
C LEU A 24 0.66 14.89 35.98
N MET A 25 1.72 14.78 36.76
CA MET A 25 1.79 15.11 38.19
C MET A 25 2.96 16.06 38.42
N ASN A 26 2.70 17.25 38.96
CA ASN A 26 3.68 18.33 39.08
C ASN A 26 4.25 18.45 40.51
N GLN A 27 4.33 17.35 41.27
CA GLN A 27 4.75 17.35 42.69
C GLN A 27 5.52 16.06 43.06
N PRO A 28 6.52 16.11 43.96
CA PRO A 28 7.19 14.93 44.49
C PRO A 28 6.26 14.11 45.41
N LEU A 29 6.31 12.78 45.29
CA LEU A 29 5.53 11.87 46.13
C LEU A 29 6.13 11.83 47.55
N VAL A 30 5.32 12.10 48.56
CA VAL A 30 5.69 11.97 49.98
C VAL A 30 4.96 10.76 50.55
N GLY A 31 5.70 9.75 51.02
CA GLY A 31 5.12 8.48 51.46
C GLY A 31 6.13 7.52 52.11
N ARG A 32 5.69 6.73 53.10
CA ARG A 32 6.52 5.70 53.75
C ARG A 32 6.70 4.52 52.78
N LYS A 33 7.95 4.06 52.64
CA LYS A 33 8.31 2.89 51.84
C LYS A 33 8.64 1.72 52.76
N THR A 34 8.02 0.57 52.55
CA THR A 34 8.29 -0.66 53.31
C THR A 34 8.63 -1.78 52.35
N VAL A 35 9.77 -2.45 52.56
CA VAL A 35 10.22 -3.56 51.72
C VAL A 35 10.08 -4.85 52.50
N VAL A 36 9.33 -5.81 51.98
CA VAL A 36 9.20 -7.16 52.55
C VAL A 36 9.84 -8.15 51.59
N ARG A 37 10.86 -8.87 52.07
CA ARG A 37 11.52 -9.95 51.33
C ARG A 37 11.03 -11.31 51.83
N ARG A 38 10.63 -12.18 50.90
CA ARG A 38 10.36 -13.61 51.16
C ARG A 38 11.03 -14.45 50.08
N GLY A 39 12.09 -15.17 50.45
CA GLY A 39 12.91 -15.91 49.49
C GLY A 39 13.55 -14.99 48.45
N ASN A 40 13.55 -15.42 47.18
CA ASN A 40 14.09 -14.64 46.05
C ASN A 40 13.14 -13.54 45.54
N THR A 41 12.06 -13.25 46.28
CA THR A 41 11.03 -12.26 45.93
C THR A 41 11.11 -11.07 46.88
N ALA A 42 11.10 -9.85 46.33
CA ALA A 42 11.04 -8.61 47.09
C ALA A 42 9.77 -7.85 46.70
N GLN A 43 8.93 -7.54 47.70
CA GLN A 43 7.76 -6.68 47.56
C GLN A 43 8.07 -5.31 48.17
N VAL A 44 7.76 -4.24 47.44
CA VAL A 44 7.97 -2.87 47.89
C VAL A 44 6.60 -2.20 48.02
N PHE A 45 6.21 -1.87 49.24
CA PHE A 45 5.01 -1.12 49.55
C PHE A 45 5.36 0.37 49.59
N CYS A 46 4.66 1.19 48.80
CA CYS A 46 4.73 2.64 48.90
C CYS A 46 3.33 3.17 49.21
N ASP A 47 3.16 3.77 50.39
CA ASP A 47 1.95 4.52 50.72
C ASP A 47 2.12 5.95 50.21
N ALA A 48 1.62 6.26 49.02
CA ALA A 48 1.63 7.61 48.48
C ALA A 48 0.24 8.25 48.60
N VAL A 49 0.17 9.44 49.21
CA VAL A 49 -1.04 10.28 49.22
C VAL A 49 -0.96 11.25 48.04
N LEU A 50 -1.81 11.04 47.04
CA LEU A 50 -1.91 11.92 45.88
C LEU A 50 -2.88 13.08 46.20
N THR A 51 -2.38 14.32 46.15
CA THR A 51 -3.23 15.53 46.14
C THR A 51 -2.93 16.32 44.86
N GLY A 52 -3.97 16.66 44.10
CA GLY A 52 -3.83 17.41 42.85
C GLY A 52 -4.88 18.51 42.71
N LYS A 53 -4.49 19.67 42.16
CA LYS A 53 -5.41 20.70 41.63
C LYS A 53 -5.50 20.55 40.11
N ARG A 54 -6.70 20.63 39.54
CA ARG A 54 -6.95 20.54 38.08
C ARG A 54 -6.60 21.84 37.34
N SER A 55 -6.11 21.68 36.10
CA SER A 55 -5.99 22.72 35.07
C SER A 55 -7.38 23.14 34.55
N PRO A 56 -7.61 24.42 34.18
CA PRO A 56 -8.95 24.95 33.93
C PRO A 56 -9.42 24.65 32.50
N ALA A 57 -10.18 23.58 32.35
CA ALA A 57 -11.13 23.40 31.25
C ALA A 57 -12.31 22.60 31.80
N ALA A 58 -13.31 23.32 32.32
CA ALA A 58 -14.55 22.73 32.81
C ALA A 58 -15.70 23.27 31.98
N VAL A 59 -16.54 22.36 31.46
CA VAL A 59 -17.97 22.62 31.30
C VAL A 59 -18.70 21.52 32.05
N ASN A 60 -19.43 21.99 33.08
CA ASN A 60 -20.54 21.38 33.81
C ASN A 60 -20.29 20.07 34.59
N GLY A 61 -20.28 20.19 35.92
CA GLY A 61 -20.45 19.09 36.87
C GLY A 61 -19.74 19.33 38.20
N ASP A 62 -20.52 19.60 39.24
CA ASP A 62 -20.05 19.88 40.60
C ASP A 62 -19.55 18.59 41.29
N PHE A 63 -18.23 18.47 41.52
CA PHE A 63 -17.65 17.32 42.24
C PHE A 63 -16.42 17.72 43.08
N SER A 64 -16.51 17.48 44.39
CA SER A 64 -15.49 17.78 45.41
C SER A 64 -14.25 16.87 45.33
N ASN A 65 -13.09 17.43 45.73
CA ASN A 65 -11.76 16.79 45.89
C ASN A 65 -11.81 15.32 46.37
N SER A 66 -11.26 14.39 45.59
CA SER A 66 -11.08 12.99 45.97
C SER A 66 -9.60 12.60 46.00
N SER A 67 -9.20 11.96 47.11
CA SER A 67 -7.86 11.41 47.37
C SER A 67 -7.82 9.91 47.02
N TYR A 68 -6.78 9.47 46.30
CA TYR A 68 -6.60 8.09 45.86
C TYR A 68 -5.35 7.46 46.49
N THR A 69 -5.40 6.14 46.72
CA THR A 69 -4.25 5.34 47.16
C THR A 69 -3.91 4.32 46.06
N ALA A 70 -2.64 4.27 45.66
CA ALA A 70 -2.15 3.32 44.65
C ALA A 70 -1.12 2.37 45.26
N GLN A 71 -1.22 1.09 44.95
CA GLN A 71 -0.28 0.05 45.36
C GLN A 71 0.38 -0.55 44.12
N MET A 72 1.68 -0.84 44.22
CA MET A 72 2.51 -1.31 43.12
C MET A 72 3.27 -2.57 43.55
N ASP A 73 3.12 -3.65 42.79
CA ASP A 73 3.77 -4.93 43.09
C ASP A 73 4.79 -5.29 42.00
N PHE A 74 5.98 -5.74 42.43
CA PHE A 74 7.04 -6.23 41.54
C PHE A 74 7.19 -7.75 41.71
N VAL A 75 7.17 -8.49 40.60
CA VAL A 75 7.47 -9.93 40.61
C VAL A 75 8.63 -10.20 39.66
N ARG A 76 9.72 -10.76 40.21
CA ARG A 76 10.90 -11.22 39.48
C ARG A 76 10.96 -12.74 39.55
N TYR A 77 10.99 -13.40 38.40
CA TYR A 77 11.13 -14.86 38.31
C TYR A 77 12.61 -15.25 38.11
N SER A 78 13.06 -16.31 38.77
CA SER A 78 14.46 -16.77 38.68
C SER A 78 14.80 -17.20 37.25
N GLY A 79 15.89 -16.67 36.70
CA GLY A 79 16.46 -17.08 35.40
C GLY A 79 16.18 -16.15 34.22
N THR A 80 15.41 -15.07 34.38
CA THR A 80 15.18 -14.08 33.31
C THR A 80 15.55 -12.66 33.73
N ARG A 81 15.95 -11.82 32.76
CA ARG A 81 16.26 -10.39 32.97
C ARG A 81 15.02 -9.48 32.96
N ASN A 82 13.82 -10.05 32.88
CA ASN A 82 12.57 -9.31 32.72
C ASN A 82 11.78 -9.30 34.04
N CYS A 83 11.30 -8.12 34.44
CA CYS A 83 10.40 -7.93 35.57
C CYS A 83 9.01 -7.54 35.06
N ILE A 84 7.95 -8.08 35.67
CA ILE A 84 6.57 -7.68 35.39
C ILE A 84 6.12 -6.69 36.47
N VAL A 85 5.56 -5.56 36.05
CA VAL A 85 5.04 -4.49 36.93
C VAL A 85 3.52 -4.49 36.83
N MET A 86 2.84 -4.64 37.97
CA MET A 86 1.38 -4.57 38.06
C MET A 86 0.93 -3.42 38.96
N TRP A 87 -0.13 -2.72 38.56
CA TRP A 87 -0.69 -1.57 39.25
C TRP A 87 -2.05 -1.90 39.85
N ARG A 88 -2.32 -1.42 41.07
CA ARG A 88 -3.65 -1.44 41.70
C ARG A 88 -3.99 -0.08 42.26
N ILE A 89 -5.14 0.48 41.88
CA ILE A 89 -5.65 1.77 42.40
C ILE A 89 -6.92 1.48 43.21
N PHE A 90 -7.00 1.99 44.43
CA PHE A 90 -8.17 1.86 45.30
C PHE A 90 -8.88 3.21 45.48
N ASN A 91 -10.22 3.17 45.50
CA ASN A 91 -11.08 4.31 45.85
C ASN A 91 -11.88 3.97 47.14
N PRO A 92 -11.74 4.71 48.25
CA PRO A 92 -12.29 4.28 49.55
C PRO A 92 -13.81 4.50 49.75
N ARG A 93 -14.54 5.08 48.79
CA ARG A 93 -15.97 5.40 48.97
C ARG A 93 -16.87 4.59 48.04
N ALA A 94 -17.09 3.31 48.34
CA ALA A 94 -18.21 2.55 47.77
C ALA A 94 -18.53 1.30 48.60
N LEU A 95 -19.06 1.46 49.82
CA LEU A 95 -19.82 0.40 50.48
C LEU A 95 -20.94 1.02 51.34
N PRO A 96 -22.21 0.68 51.08
CA PRO A 96 -23.26 0.70 52.09
C PRO A 96 -23.74 -0.73 52.46
N PRO A 97 -24.50 -0.90 53.56
CA PRO A 97 -24.61 -2.18 54.27
C PRO A 97 -25.95 -2.94 54.09
N SER A 98 -25.85 -4.29 54.08
CA SER A 98 -26.86 -5.32 54.45
C SER A 98 -28.04 -5.61 53.49
N PRO A 99 -28.84 -6.71 53.65
CA PRO A 99 -28.75 -7.87 54.56
C PRO A 99 -28.84 -9.26 53.85
N ARG A 100 -28.76 -10.33 54.65
CA ARG A 100 -28.71 -11.77 54.30
C ARG A 100 -29.97 -12.30 53.59
N LEU A 101 -29.81 -13.06 52.49
CA LEU A 101 -30.74 -14.12 52.02
C LEU A 101 -29.97 -15.23 51.25
N PRO A 102 -30.48 -16.48 51.18
CA PRO A 102 -29.70 -17.69 50.88
C PRO A 102 -29.66 -18.07 49.39
N TRP A 103 -28.69 -18.93 49.06
CA TRP A 103 -28.29 -19.36 47.73
C TRP A 103 -29.24 -20.39 47.10
N SER A 104 -29.98 -19.98 46.07
CA SER A 104 -30.33 -20.79 44.90
C SER A 104 -30.98 -19.89 43.84
N ASP A 105 -30.59 -20.07 42.58
CA ASP A 105 -31.15 -19.47 41.36
C ASP A 105 -30.64 -18.08 40.95
N ILE A 106 -29.86 -18.04 39.86
CA ILE A 106 -30.07 -17.22 38.65
C ILE A 106 -28.94 -17.56 37.66
N LEU A 107 -29.31 -18.32 36.62
CA LEU A 107 -28.64 -18.40 35.33
C LEU A 107 -28.96 -17.14 34.52
N THR A 108 -28.12 -16.81 33.54
CA THR A 108 -28.31 -15.77 32.50
C THR A 108 -28.18 -14.30 32.92
N SER A 109 -26.95 -13.79 32.90
CA SER A 109 -26.51 -12.62 32.12
C SER A 109 -25.15 -12.18 32.63
N SER A 110 -24.18 -11.96 31.74
CA SER A 110 -22.85 -11.49 32.14
C SER A 110 -22.46 -10.26 31.33
N TYR A 111 -23.09 -9.13 31.69
CA TYR A 111 -22.35 -7.89 31.85
C TYR A 111 -21.46 -8.03 33.08
N SER A 112 -20.16 -7.73 33.01
CA SER A 112 -19.37 -7.48 34.24
C SER A 112 -18.13 -6.64 33.99
N TYR A 113 -18.20 -5.43 34.53
CA TYR A 113 -17.06 -4.72 35.11
C TYR A 113 -16.46 -5.52 36.30
N HIS A 114 -15.19 -5.28 36.56
CA HIS A 114 -14.25 -6.07 37.37
C HIS A 114 -14.53 -6.26 38.89
N ILE A 115 -13.77 -7.22 39.43
CA ILE A 115 -13.13 -7.34 40.77
C ILE A 115 -13.73 -8.41 41.69
N GLY A 116 -12.95 -9.48 41.94
CA GLY A 116 -13.22 -10.43 43.02
C GLY A 116 -12.27 -11.63 43.03
N ILE A 117 -11.17 -11.51 43.78
CA ILE A 117 -10.25 -12.60 44.12
C ILE A 117 -11.01 -13.71 44.87
N LYS A 118 -10.93 -14.96 44.38
CA LYS A 118 -10.99 -16.16 45.22
C LYS A 118 -9.73 -16.98 44.95
N ALA A 119 -8.90 -17.12 45.99
CA ALA A 119 -7.81 -18.07 46.02
C ALA A 119 -8.39 -19.49 46.08
N VAL A 120 -8.10 -20.32 45.08
CA VAL A 120 -8.12 -21.78 45.21
C VAL A 120 -6.81 -22.28 44.62
N LEU A 121 -6.04 -22.90 45.50
CA LEU A 121 -4.72 -23.45 45.32
C LEU A 121 -4.81 -24.84 44.69
N VAL A 122 -5.16 -24.99 43.41
CA VAL A 122 -5.07 -26.28 42.70
C VAL A 122 -4.83 -26.03 41.21
N HIS A 123 -3.87 -26.76 40.61
CA HIS A 123 -3.49 -26.81 39.18
C HIS A 123 -2.32 -25.92 38.71
N GLY A 124 -1.14 -26.17 39.27
CA GLY A 124 0.15 -25.74 38.70
C GLY A 124 0.64 -26.54 37.49
N ILE A 125 -0.21 -27.33 36.82
CA ILE A 125 0.20 -28.18 35.67
C ILE A 125 -0.54 -27.82 34.37
N PHE A 126 -1.67 -27.11 34.41
CA PHE A 126 -2.45 -26.77 33.20
C PHE A 126 -2.06 -25.43 32.52
N LEU A 127 -1.34 -24.54 33.20
CA LEU A 127 -0.92 -23.25 32.63
C LEU A 127 0.31 -23.35 31.71
N HIS A 128 1.12 -24.41 31.83
CA HIS A 128 2.27 -24.59 30.94
C HIS A 128 1.84 -24.95 29.51
N GLN A 129 0.66 -25.56 29.34
CA GLN A 129 0.13 -25.98 28.04
C GLN A 129 -0.75 -24.91 27.36
N TYR A 130 -1.29 -23.96 28.13
CA TYR A 130 -2.02 -22.81 27.58
C TYR A 130 -1.11 -21.62 27.26
N CYS A 131 -0.02 -21.41 28.01
CA CYS A 131 0.94 -20.34 27.69
C CYS A 131 1.91 -20.70 26.54
N THR A 132 2.10 -21.99 26.22
CA THR A 132 2.87 -22.43 25.05
C THR A 132 2.12 -22.31 23.73
N ASN A 133 0.78 -22.25 23.76
CA ASN A 133 -0.05 -22.01 22.57
C ASN A 133 -0.45 -20.54 22.36
N MET A 134 -0.02 -19.63 23.25
CA MET A 134 -0.32 -18.19 23.15
C MET A 134 0.92 -17.31 22.96
N SER A 135 2.10 -17.89 22.80
CA SER A 135 3.13 -17.29 21.96
C SER A 135 2.75 -17.52 20.50
N SER A 136 1.69 -16.84 20.05
CA SER A 136 1.64 -16.44 18.65
C SER A 136 2.98 -15.77 18.41
N LEU A 137 3.81 -16.39 17.57
CA LEU A 137 4.97 -15.75 16.96
C LEU A 137 4.44 -14.43 16.39
N THR A 138 4.62 -13.32 17.11
CA THR A 138 4.56 -12.01 16.48
C THR A 138 5.81 -11.93 15.63
N THR A 139 5.79 -12.62 14.49
CA THR A 139 6.76 -12.41 13.43
C THR A 139 6.72 -10.93 13.13
N SER A 140 7.83 -10.25 13.41
CA SER A 140 7.97 -8.84 13.08
C SER A 140 7.66 -8.68 11.59
N LYS A 141 6.63 -7.89 11.27
CA LYS A 141 6.19 -7.70 9.89
C LYS A 141 7.34 -7.15 9.04
N LYS A 142 7.44 -7.63 7.80
CA LYS A 142 8.34 -7.11 6.78
C LYS A 142 7.81 -5.75 6.31
N LEU A 143 8.50 -4.67 6.64
CA LEU A 143 8.09 -3.34 6.23
C LEU A 143 8.42 -3.09 4.75
N ILE A 144 7.42 -2.81 3.91
CA ILE A 144 7.56 -2.51 2.49
C ILE A 144 7.33 -1.01 2.26
N LEU A 145 8.31 -0.34 1.64
CA LEU A 145 8.13 1.01 1.11
C LEU A 145 7.39 0.95 -0.22
N VAL A 146 6.33 1.74 -0.37
CA VAL A 146 5.64 1.92 -1.65
C VAL A 146 5.83 3.36 -2.11
N ILE A 147 6.64 3.55 -3.16
CA ILE A 147 6.79 4.83 -3.85
C ILE A 147 5.75 4.89 -4.97
N GLY A 148 5.00 6.00 -5.04
CA GLY A 148 3.81 6.10 -5.90
C GLY A 148 2.54 5.56 -5.26
N ALA A 149 2.50 5.52 -3.91
CA ALA A 149 1.45 4.88 -3.11
C ALA A 149 0.01 5.39 -3.35
N THR A 150 -0.17 6.64 -3.79
CA THR A 150 -1.51 7.20 -4.05
C THR A 150 -1.94 7.08 -5.51
N GLY A 151 -1.12 6.51 -6.39
CA GLY A 151 -1.49 6.30 -7.79
C GLY A 151 -2.24 4.98 -7.97
N ALA A 152 -2.85 4.80 -9.14
CA ALA A 152 -3.62 3.60 -9.50
C ALA A 152 -2.89 2.29 -9.15
N GLN A 153 -1.61 2.17 -9.50
CA GLN A 153 -0.81 0.98 -9.12
C GLN A 153 -0.54 0.89 -7.62
N GLY A 154 -0.17 2.01 -6.99
CA GLY A 154 0.30 2.02 -5.61
C GLY A 154 -0.77 1.57 -4.64
N ILE A 155 -2.03 1.99 -4.86
CA ILE A 155 -3.16 1.61 -4.04
C ILE A 155 -3.40 0.10 -4.10
N VAL A 156 -3.50 -0.48 -5.29
CA VAL A 156 -3.75 -1.92 -5.44
C VAL A 156 -2.58 -2.79 -4.98
N VAL A 157 -1.33 -2.32 -5.11
CA VAL A 157 -0.15 -2.98 -4.51
C VAL A 157 -0.24 -2.97 -2.99
N ILE A 158 -0.62 -1.84 -2.39
CA ILE A 158 -0.80 -1.73 -0.94
C ILE A 158 -1.89 -2.67 -0.45
N ASP A 159 -3.05 -2.65 -1.11
CA ASP A 159 -4.19 -3.50 -0.74
C ASP A 159 -3.79 -4.97 -0.80
N LYS A 160 -3.18 -5.41 -1.92
CA LYS A 160 -2.76 -6.81 -2.06
C LYS A 160 -1.71 -7.23 -1.04
N LEU A 161 -0.73 -6.37 -0.75
CA LEU A 161 0.29 -6.65 0.26
C LEU A 161 -0.30 -6.75 1.67
N LEU A 162 -1.40 -6.07 1.96
CA LEU A 162 -2.06 -6.09 3.28
C LEU A 162 -3.08 -7.23 3.44
N GLU A 163 -3.52 -7.86 2.35
CA GLU A 163 -4.42 -9.01 2.40
C GLU A 163 -3.82 -10.17 3.20
N PRO A 164 -4.66 -10.95 3.93
CA PRO A 164 -4.23 -12.21 4.53
C PRO A 164 -3.52 -13.13 3.53
N SER A 165 -2.67 -14.01 4.04
CA SER A 165 -2.08 -15.09 3.25
C SER A 165 -3.16 -16.10 2.83
N THR A 166 -2.86 -16.91 1.81
CA THR A 166 -3.78 -17.92 1.28
C THR A 166 -4.19 -18.98 2.31
N ASP A 167 -3.36 -19.21 3.32
CA ASP A 167 -3.64 -20.08 4.48
C ASP A 167 -4.50 -19.41 5.58
N GLY A 168 -4.94 -18.17 5.37
CA GLY A 168 -5.73 -17.38 6.31
C GLY A 168 -4.91 -16.67 7.39
N SER A 169 -3.59 -16.81 7.40
CA SER A 169 -2.73 -16.08 8.35
C SER A 169 -2.68 -14.58 8.03
N PRO A 170 -2.45 -13.70 9.04
CA PRO A 170 -2.29 -12.27 8.78
C PRO A 170 -1.16 -11.99 7.79
N SER A 171 -1.30 -10.93 6.99
CA SER A 171 -0.22 -10.51 6.08
C SER A 171 1.12 -10.38 6.82
N PRO A 172 2.21 -10.94 6.25
CA PRO A 172 3.56 -10.78 6.78
C PRO A 172 4.09 -9.36 6.57
N TYR A 173 3.38 -8.52 5.82
CA TYR A 173 3.82 -7.19 5.44
C TYR A 173 3.20 -6.08 6.28
N ALA A 174 3.96 -5.00 6.44
CA ALA A 174 3.50 -3.69 6.87
C ALA A 174 3.90 -2.67 5.79
N ILE A 175 3.16 -1.58 5.67
CA ILE A 175 3.37 -0.61 4.58
C ILE A 175 3.92 0.71 5.12
N ARG A 176 4.90 1.26 4.40
CA ARG A 176 5.28 2.67 4.46
C ARG A 176 4.96 3.27 3.10
N ALA A 177 4.04 4.23 3.05
CA ALA A 177 3.69 4.93 1.83
C ALA A 177 4.54 6.20 1.67
N LEU A 178 5.17 6.38 0.51
CA LEU A 178 5.76 7.66 0.10
C LEU A 178 4.84 8.32 -0.92
N THR A 179 4.32 9.49 -0.55
CA THR A 179 3.35 10.26 -1.34
C THR A 179 3.89 11.65 -1.62
N ARG A 180 3.44 12.23 -2.73
CA ARG A 180 3.59 13.67 -2.99
C ARG A 180 2.67 14.44 -2.06
N ASP A 181 3.23 15.42 -1.35
CA ASP A 181 2.44 16.43 -0.66
C ASP A 181 1.88 17.40 -1.71
N PRO A 182 0.54 17.54 -1.86
CA PRO A 182 -0.05 18.53 -2.76
C PRO A 182 0.30 19.97 -2.39
N LYS A 183 0.75 20.22 -1.15
CA LYS A 183 1.23 21.52 -0.66
C LYS A 183 2.75 21.69 -0.78
N GLY A 184 3.45 20.72 -1.39
CA GLY A 184 4.86 20.80 -1.77
C GLY A 184 5.84 20.26 -0.71
N ARG A 185 6.53 19.16 -1.06
CA ARG A 185 7.99 18.92 -0.88
C ARG A 185 8.41 17.47 -1.20
N ARG A 186 7.52 16.50 -1.03
CA ARG A 186 7.87 15.07 -1.12
C ARG A 186 7.68 14.49 -2.52
N SER A 187 8.49 14.91 -3.47
CA SER A 187 8.50 14.34 -4.83
C SER A 187 9.49 13.17 -4.93
N THR A 188 9.37 12.33 -5.96
CA THR A 188 10.28 11.19 -6.19
C THR A 188 11.72 11.62 -6.48
N ASP A 189 11.93 12.91 -6.77
CA ASP A 189 13.23 13.56 -6.97
C ASP A 189 13.75 14.30 -5.72
N ASP A 190 13.03 14.28 -4.60
CA ASP A 190 13.56 14.69 -3.29
C ASP A 190 14.36 13.53 -2.65
N PHE A 191 15.56 13.30 -3.18
CA PHE A 191 16.42 12.18 -2.80
C PHE A 191 16.72 12.07 -1.29
N PRO A 192 16.93 13.16 -0.53
CA PRO A 192 17.02 13.08 0.93
C PRO A 192 15.78 12.44 1.58
N SER A 193 14.57 12.84 1.16
CA SER A 193 13.33 12.23 1.65
C SER A 193 13.18 10.77 1.20
N VAL A 194 13.55 10.44 -0.05
CA VAL A 194 13.51 9.06 -0.53
C VAL A 194 14.49 8.19 0.27
N TYR A 195 15.71 8.65 0.50
CA TYR A 195 16.70 7.94 1.30
C TYR A 195 16.21 7.70 2.73
N ALA A 196 15.63 8.73 3.37
CA ALA A 196 15.03 8.60 4.70
C ALA A 196 13.88 7.57 4.71
N ALA A 197 13.05 7.55 3.65
CA ALA A 197 11.95 6.59 3.53
C ALA A 197 12.44 5.14 3.34
N LEU A 198 13.61 4.94 2.73
CA LEU A 198 14.26 3.63 2.54
C LEU A 198 14.91 3.08 3.82
N GLN A 199 15.14 3.89 4.85
CA GLN A 199 15.77 3.42 6.08
C GLN A 199 14.87 2.44 6.85
N GLY A 200 15.39 1.25 7.16
CA GLY A 200 14.72 0.26 8.00
C GLY A 200 13.60 -0.53 7.31
N VAL A 201 13.41 -0.37 6.01
CA VAL A 201 12.43 -1.16 5.24
C VAL A 201 13.06 -2.47 4.78
N TYR A 202 12.27 -3.55 4.77
CA TYR A 202 12.63 -4.85 4.22
C TYR A 202 12.62 -4.84 2.70
N GLY A 203 11.62 -4.22 2.08
CA GLY A 203 11.47 -4.18 0.63
C GLY A 203 10.97 -2.83 0.12
N ALA A 204 11.08 -2.61 -1.18
CA ALA A 204 10.58 -1.40 -1.82
C ALA A 204 9.89 -1.73 -3.14
N TRP A 205 8.65 -1.28 -3.31
CA TRP A 205 7.97 -1.15 -4.59
C TRP A 205 8.18 0.27 -5.11
N VAL A 206 8.88 0.40 -6.24
CA VAL A 206 9.25 1.71 -6.78
C VAL A 206 8.53 1.95 -8.08
N ASN A 207 7.57 2.88 -8.06
CA ASN A 207 6.86 3.37 -9.24
C ASN A 207 7.05 4.88 -9.38
N THR A 208 7.55 5.30 -10.55
CA THR A 208 7.73 6.70 -10.97
C THR A 208 6.68 7.12 -11.99
N ASP A 209 6.45 8.43 -12.13
CA ASP A 209 5.47 8.98 -13.08
C ASP A 209 6.17 9.75 -14.21
N GLY A 210 6.53 9.05 -15.29
CA GLY A 210 7.14 9.62 -16.50
C GLY A 210 6.28 10.67 -17.20
N PHE A 211 4.95 10.63 -17.06
CA PHE A 211 4.06 11.68 -17.58
C PHE A 211 4.17 12.99 -16.78
N THR A 212 4.69 12.96 -15.55
CA THR A 212 5.04 14.18 -14.82
C THR A 212 6.44 14.67 -15.23
N ILE A 213 7.46 13.84 -15.04
CA ILE A 213 8.87 14.28 -15.04
C ILE A 213 9.58 14.13 -16.40
N GLY A 214 9.03 13.31 -17.30
CA GLY A 214 9.61 12.99 -18.60
C GLY A 214 10.73 11.95 -18.56
N GLU A 215 10.98 11.34 -19.71
CA GLU A 215 11.87 10.20 -19.93
C GLU A 215 13.26 10.37 -19.29
N ALA A 216 13.99 11.44 -19.62
CA ALA A 216 15.35 11.65 -19.12
C ALA A 216 15.42 11.77 -17.59
N LYS A 217 14.48 12.49 -16.98
CA LYS A 217 14.41 12.66 -15.53
C LYS A 217 13.94 11.37 -14.85
N GLU A 218 13.05 10.61 -15.48
CA GLU A 218 12.62 9.30 -14.99
C GLU A 218 13.76 8.29 -14.95
N VAL A 219 14.57 8.22 -16.01
CA VAL A 219 15.76 7.34 -16.04
C VAL A 219 16.71 7.66 -14.89
N PHE A 220 17.09 8.94 -14.76
CA PHE A 220 17.98 9.38 -13.68
C PHE A 220 17.37 9.10 -12.29
N THR A 221 16.09 9.41 -12.10
CA THR A 221 15.39 9.19 -10.83
C THR A 221 15.34 7.70 -10.48
N GLY A 222 14.99 6.82 -11.42
CA GLY A 222 14.93 5.38 -11.19
C GLY A 222 16.28 4.79 -10.78
N ILE A 223 17.35 5.11 -11.51
CA ILE A 223 18.72 4.71 -11.18
C ILE A 223 19.10 5.23 -9.79
N ARG A 224 18.85 6.51 -9.52
CA ARG A 224 19.24 7.12 -8.26
C ARG A 224 18.51 6.50 -7.07
N ILE A 225 17.23 6.17 -7.19
CA ILE A 225 16.47 5.50 -6.11
C ILE A 225 17.04 4.10 -5.84
N PHE A 226 17.45 3.35 -6.87
CA PHE A 226 18.11 2.06 -6.71
C PHE A 226 19.43 2.18 -5.95
N GLU A 227 20.27 3.17 -6.29
CA GLU A 227 21.52 3.44 -5.57
C GLU A 227 21.27 3.77 -4.09
N LEU A 228 20.27 4.61 -3.80
CA LEU A 228 19.87 4.95 -2.44
C LEU A 228 19.40 3.70 -1.66
N ALA A 229 18.69 2.78 -2.32
CA ALA A 229 18.29 1.52 -1.72
C ALA A 229 19.50 0.63 -1.37
N LYS A 230 20.51 0.55 -2.25
CA LYS A 230 21.80 -0.10 -1.96
C LYS A 230 22.57 0.57 -0.82
N GLN A 231 22.48 1.91 -0.70
CA GLN A 231 23.11 2.67 0.38
C GLN A 231 22.41 2.48 1.72
N ALA A 232 21.09 2.25 1.74
CA ALA A 232 20.33 2.07 2.96
C ALA A 232 20.69 0.77 3.70
N LYS A 233 21.24 -0.25 3.01
CA LYS A 233 21.65 -1.56 3.56
C LYS A 233 20.55 -2.39 4.23
N THR A 234 19.35 -1.85 4.45
CA THR A 234 18.20 -2.56 5.03
C THR A 234 17.28 -3.18 3.99
N VAL A 235 17.28 -2.66 2.77
CA VAL A 235 16.43 -3.17 1.67
C VAL A 235 16.95 -4.54 1.25
N ARG A 236 16.13 -5.58 1.42
CA ARG A 236 16.39 -6.96 1.01
C ARG A 236 15.86 -7.25 -0.38
N HIS A 237 14.74 -6.65 -0.76
CA HIS A 237 14.13 -6.84 -2.07
C HIS A 237 13.66 -5.52 -2.67
N TYR A 238 14.27 -5.12 -3.78
CA TYR A 238 13.87 -3.96 -4.58
C TYR A 238 13.05 -4.41 -5.78
N VAL A 239 11.83 -3.90 -5.92
CA VAL A 239 10.92 -4.20 -7.02
C VAL A 239 10.67 -2.92 -7.82
N TRP A 240 11.10 -2.93 -9.08
CA TRP A 240 10.89 -1.83 -10.03
C TRP A 240 9.58 -2.04 -10.79
N SER A 241 8.64 -1.08 -10.70
CA SER A 241 7.45 -1.04 -11.55
C SER A 241 7.84 -0.51 -12.92
N ASN A 242 7.72 -1.38 -13.92
CA ASN A 242 8.31 -1.20 -15.23
C ASN A 242 7.29 -1.22 -16.36
N LEU A 243 7.72 -0.74 -17.51
CA LEU A 243 7.08 -0.92 -18.81
C LEU A 243 8.13 -1.49 -19.77
N ASP A 244 7.68 -2.07 -20.89
CA ASP A 244 8.59 -2.69 -21.85
C ASP A 244 9.68 -1.72 -22.33
N TYR A 245 10.91 -2.21 -22.50
CA TYR A 245 11.95 -1.45 -23.20
C TYR A 245 11.71 -1.55 -24.71
N VAL A 246 10.79 -0.74 -25.20
CA VAL A 246 10.28 -0.79 -26.58
C VAL A 246 11.39 -0.61 -27.60
N ALA A 247 12.25 0.39 -27.42
CA ALA A 247 13.35 0.67 -28.35
C ALA A 247 14.27 -0.54 -28.51
N ASP A 248 14.54 -1.31 -27.47
CA ASP A 248 15.33 -2.54 -27.58
C ASP A 248 14.55 -3.63 -28.34
N LYS A 249 13.28 -3.86 -27.98
CA LYS A 249 12.42 -4.89 -28.60
C LYS A 249 12.20 -4.71 -30.11
N VAL A 250 12.22 -3.47 -30.59
CA VAL A 250 12.01 -3.12 -32.00
C VAL A 250 13.31 -2.79 -32.73
N ASN A 251 14.46 -3.11 -32.14
CA ASN A 251 15.78 -2.81 -32.71
C ASN A 251 15.93 -1.32 -33.12
N TYR A 252 15.50 -0.44 -32.21
CA TYR A 252 15.64 1.01 -32.27
C TYR A 252 14.91 1.69 -33.45
N ASP A 253 13.90 1.04 -34.02
CA ASP A 253 13.06 1.63 -35.07
C ASP A 253 12.24 2.83 -34.50
N PRO A 254 12.44 4.06 -35.03
CA PRO A 254 11.76 5.25 -34.54
C PRO A 254 10.25 5.26 -34.75
N LYS A 255 9.70 4.37 -35.59
CA LYS A 255 8.25 4.16 -35.74
C LYS A 255 7.57 3.89 -34.39
N TYR A 256 8.26 3.16 -33.51
CA TYR A 256 7.75 2.72 -32.22
C TYR A 256 8.30 3.55 -31.06
N ARG A 257 8.67 4.82 -31.28
CA ARG A 257 9.23 5.66 -30.21
C ARG A 257 8.18 5.95 -29.14
N VAL A 258 8.38 5.40 -27.93
CA VAL A 258 7.45 5.55 -26.79
C VAL A 258 8.23 5.90 -25.53
N GLY A 259 8.56 7.19 -25.37
CA GLY A 259 9.46 7.66 -24.32
C GLY A 259 8.99 7.33 -22.88
N HIS A 260 7.67 7.30 -22.64
CA HIS A 260 7.12 6.91 -21.33
C HIS A 260 7.25 5.41 -21.00
N TYR A 261 7.43 4.54 -22.01
CA TYR A 261 7.80 3.13 -21.83
C TYR A 261 9.32 3.01 -21.69
N ASP A 262 10.05 3.58 -22.65
CA ASP A 262 11.50 3.45 -22.75
C ASP A 262 12.24 4.06 -21.56
N GLY A 263 11.69 5.09 -20.91
CA GLY A 263 12.24 5.64 -19.67
C GLY A 263 12.34 4.59 -18.56
N LYS A 264 11.29 3.79 -18.36
CA LYS A 264 11.28 2.69 -17.38
C LYS A 264 12.12 1.51 -17.86
N GLY A 265 11.96 1.12 -19.12
CA GLY A 265 12.69 0.01 -19.73
C GLY A 265 14.22 0.16 -19.64
N ARG A 266 14.75 1.37 -19.83
CA ARG A 266 16.19 1.64 -19.65
C ARG A 266 16.68 1.49 -18.22
N VAL A 267 15.86 1.85 -17.23
CA VAL A 267 16.21 1.61 -15.82
C VAL A 267 16.26 0.12 -15.54
N ALA A 268 15.27 -0.64 -16.00
CA ALA A 268 15.23 -2.09 -15.85
C ALA A 268 16.41 -2.77 -16.55
N ASP A 269 16.77 -2.34 -17.75
CA ASP A 269 17.92 -2.87 -18.47
C ASP A 269 19.25 -2.55 -17.77
N TRP A 270 19.41 -1.30 -17.30
CA TRP A 270 20.55 -0.93 -16.45
C TRP A 270 20.62 -1.79 -15.17
N MET A 271 19.50 -2.07 -14.51
CA MET A 271 19.46 -2.92 -13.31
C MET A 271 20.01 -4.32 -13.55
N LYS A 272 19.90 -4.87 -14.77
CA LYS A 272 20.47 -6.19 -15.13
C LYS A 272 21.99 -6.25 -14.96
N SER A 273 22.68 -5.12 -15.05
CA SER A 273 24.12 -5.02 -14.81
C SER A 273 24.49 -4.97 -13.32
N GLN A 274 23.51 -4.90 -12.42
CA GLN A 274 23.72 -4.73 -10.98
C GLN A 274 23.66 -6.07 -10.23
N PRO A 275 24.53 -6.30 -9.22
CA PRO A 275 24.46 -7.52 -8.41
C PRO A 275 23.10 -7.67 -7.72
N SER A 276 22.51 -8.85 -7.84
CA SER A 276 21.31 -9.28 -7.10
C SER A 276 21.68 -10.48 -6.24
N ILE A 277 21.64 -10.31 -4.92
CA ILE A 277 22.02 -11.36 -3.97
C ILE A 277 20.84 -11.59 -3.03
N VAL A 278 20.33 -12.82 -3.02
CA VAL A 278 19.26 -13.24 -2.12
C VAL A 278 19.87 -13.67 -0.79
N SER A 279 20.06 -12.71 0.12
CA SER A 279 20.56 -12.93 1.48
C SER A 279 19.85 -12.02 2.49
N ASP A 280 20.10 -12.22 3.78
CA ASP A 280 19.61 -11.35 4.85
C ASP A 280 20.49 -10.12 5.08
N ASN A 281 21.53 -9.92 4.27
CA ASN A 281 22.45 -8.79 4.37
C ASN A 281 22.56 -7.97 3.07
N ASP A 282 22.08 -8.52 1.96
CA ASP A 282 22.17 -7.91 0.64
C ASP A 282 20.79 -7.67 0.02
N MET A 283 20.80 -6.79 -0.97
CA MET A 283 19.63 -6.44 -1.76
C MET A 283 19.58 -7.29 -3.04
N SER A 284 18.51 -8.04 -3.20
CA SER A 284 18.08 -8.59 -4.49
C SER A 284 17.15 -7.61 -5.19
N TRP A 285 17.02 -7.73 -6.51
CA TRP A 285 16.09 -6.92 -7.29
C TRP A 285 15.24 -7.76 -8.24
N SER A 286 14.04 -7.27 -8.54
CA SER A 286 13.11 -7.82 -9.53
C SER A 286 12.46 -6.69 -10.30
N VAL A 287 11.96 -6.99 -11.48
CA VAL A 287 11.22 -6.07 -12.34
C VAL A 287 9.83 -6.66 -12.58
N VAL A 288 8.79 -5.83 -12.46
CA VAL A 288 7.42 -6.19 -12.85
C VAL A 288 7.01 -5.29 -14.00
N THR A 289 7.00 -5.85 -15.21
CA THR A 289 6.65 -5.13 -16.44
C THR A 289 5.18 -5.31 -16.74
N THR A 290 4.44 -4.22 -16.64
CA THR A 290 2.98 -4.19 -16.85
C THR A 290 2.63 -3.69 -18.25
N GLY A 291 1.35 -3.79 -18.63
CA GLY A 291 0.79 -3.17 -19.82
C GLY A 291 -0.27 -2.10 -19.48
N PRO A 292 -1.03 -1.64 -20.49
CA PRO A 292 -2.15 -0.75 -20.30
C PRO A 292 -3.22 -1.36 -19.37
N TYR A 293 -3.83 -0.55 -18.51
CA TYR A 293 -4.82 -1.03 -17.56
C TYR A 293 -6.16 -1.30 -18.24
N MET A 294 -6.85 -2.38 -17.87
CA MET A 294 -8.24 -2.59 -18.32
C MET A 294 -9.14 -1.41 -17.93
N ASP A 295 -8.87 -0.79 -16.77
CA ASP A 295 -9.56 0.39 -16.29
C ASP A 295 -9.51 1.57 -17.27
N MET A 296 -8.51 1.64 -18.17
CA MET A 296 -8.46 2.68 -19.20
C MET A 296 -9.57 2.56 -20.25
N LEU A 297 -10.34 1.47 -20.27
CA LEU A 297 -11.61 1.37 -20.99
C LEU A 297 -12.67 2.36 -20.47
N ASN A 298 -12.52 2.85 -19.24
CA ASN A 298 -13.35 3.92 -18.70
C ASN A 298 -12.88 5.31 -19.13
N ASN A 299 -11.87 5.46 -19.99
CA ASN A 299 -11.40 6.77 -20.45
C ASN A 299 -11.32 6.85 -21.98
N PRO A 300 -11.15 8.05 -22.58
CA PRO A 300 -11.09 8.23 -24.02
C PRO A 300 -9.99 7.47 -24.77
N MET A 301 -9.00 6.92 -24.06
CA MET A 301 -7.90 6.21 -24.70
C MET A 301 -8.35 4.91 -25.35
N PHE A 302 -9.13 4.11 -24.64
CA PHE A 302 -9.60 2.80 -25.12
C PHE A 302 -11.10 2.61 -25.06
N GLY A 303 -11.81 3.47 -24.31
CA GLY A 303 -13.25 3.42 -24.17
C GLY A 303 -14.01 3.84 -25.44
N PRO A 304 -15.33 3.69 -25.43
CA PRO A 304 -16.16 4.18 -26.51
C PRO A 304 -16.20 5.71 -26.49
N LEU A 305 -16.00 6.33 -27.66
CA LEU A 305 -16.05 7.80 -27.78
C LEU A 305 -17.40 8.30 -28.26
N ILE A 306 -18.18 7.43 -28.92
CA ILE A 306 -19.40 7.81 -29.60
C ILE A 306 -20.53 6.91 -29.12
N ARG A 307 -21.69 7.53 -28.92
CA ARG A 307 -22.96 6.85 -28.75
C ARG A 307 -23.91 7.30 -29.86
N SER A 308 -24.26 6.40 -30.76
CA SER A 308 -25.18 6.68 -31.87
C SER A 308 -26.62 6.88 -31.39
N ALA A 309 -27.47 7.38 -32.28
CA ALA A 309 -28.86 7.71 -31.96
C ALA A 309 -29.70 6.49 -31.52
N ASP A 310 -29.37 5.30 -32.02
CA ASP A 310 -29.98 4.01 -31.64
C ASP A 310 -29.46 3.46 -30.30
N GLY A 311 -28.50 4.15 -29.67
CA GLY A 311 -27.89 3.74 -28.41
C GLY A 311 -26.68 2.82 -28.53
N THR A 312 -26.20 2.53 -29.74
CA THR A 312 -24.99 1.72 -29.99
C THR A 312 -23.73 2.44 -29.50
N PHE A 313 -22.89 1.72 -28.75
CA PHE A 313 -21.57 2.19 -28.31
C PHE A 313 -20.54 1.94 -29.40
N ILE A 314 -19.83 2.98 -29.81
CA ILE A 314 -18.83 2.86 -30.87
C ILE A 314 -17.45 3.08 -30.24
N PHE A 315 -16.57 2.10 -30.47
CA PHE A 315 -15.20 2.07 -29.98
C PHE A 315 -14.24 2.38 -31.13
N PRO A 316 -13.75 3.63 -31.26
CA PRO A 316 -12.76 3.96 -32.26
C PRO A 316 -11.40 3.40 -31.87
N THR A 317 -10.65 2.86 -32.83
CA THR A 317 -9.32 2.32 -32.58
C THR A 317 -8.39 2.46 -33.77
N PRO A 318 -7.10 2.78 -33.55
CA PRO A 318 -6.11 2.85 -34.60
C PRO A 318 -5.29 1.57 -34.78
N ILE A 319 -5.63 0.48 -34.07
CA ILE A 319 -4.77 -0.71 -34.01
C ILE A 319 -5.07 -1.76 -35.10
N GLY A 320 -6.02 -1.51 -36.00
CA GLY A 320 -6.42 -2.50 -37.00
C GLY A 320 -6.83 -3.83 -36.35
N ASP A 321 -6.21 -4.92 -36.79
CA ASP A 321 -6.41 -6.29 -36.29
C ASP A 321 -5.46 -6.67 -35.12
N GLY A 322 -4.67 -5.70 -34.64
CA GLY A 322 -3.72 -5.88 -33.55
C GLY A 322 -4.36 -5.99 -32.17
N HIS A 323 -3.54 -6.24 -31.16
CA HIS A 323 -3.95 -6.57 -29.81
C HIS A 323 -3.17 -5.79 -28.74
N VAL A 324 -3.85 -5.56 -27.62
CA VAL A 324 -3.26 -4.93 -26.44
C VAL A 324 -3.23 -5.95 -25.29
N PRO A 325 -2.04 -6.34 -24.79
CA PRO A 325 -1.92 -7.08 -23.54
C PRO A 325 -2.32 -6.18 -22.36
N MET A 326 -3.58 -6.25 -21.95
CA MET A 326 -4.15 -5.43 -20.88
C MET A 326 -4.04 -6.13 -19.53
N ILE A 327 -3.92 -5.36 -18.45
CA ILE A 327 -3.81 -5.85 -17.06
C ILE A 327 -4.93 -5.22 -16.20
N ALA A 328 -5.65 -6.06 -15.45
CA ALA A 328 -6.53 -5.59 -14.39
C ALA A 328 -5.68 -5.13 -13.20
N LEU A 329 -6.04 -4.01 -12.56
CA LEU A 329 -5.26 -3.48 -11.44
C LEU A 329 -5.16 -4.47 -10.26
N SER A 330 -6.19 -5.29 -10.03
CA SER A 330 -6.18 -6.38 -9.04
C SER A 330 -5.10 -7.44 -9.34
N ASP A 331 -4.95 -7.82 -10.61
CA ASP A 331 -3.91 -8.77 -11.06
C ASP A 331 -2.51 -8.17 -11.00
N LEU A 332 -2.36 -6.87 -11.26
CA LEU A 332 -1.11 -6.15 -11.01
C LEU A 332 -0.73 -6.22 -9.52
N GLY A 333 -1.69 -5.97 -8.63
CA GLY A 333 -1.50 -6.13 -7.20
C GLY A 333 -1.05 -7.55 -6.83
N PHE A 334 -1.69 -8.57 -7.43
CA PHE A 334 -1.29 -9.97 -7.26
C PHE A 334 0.18 -10.20 -7.63
N PHE A 335 0.62 -9.78 -8.82
CA PHE A 335 2.01 -10.00 -9.26
C PHE A 335 3.03 -9.18 -8.44
N ALA A 336 2.65 -8.00 -7.97
CA ALA A 336 3.47 -7.22 -7.03
C ALA A 336 3.70 -8.00 -5.73
N ARG A 337 2.64 -8.55 -5.11
CA ARG A 337 2.75 -9.37 -3.91
C ARG A 337 3.51 -10.68 -4.18
N TYR A 338 3.17 -11.39 -5.26
CA TYR A 338 3.85 -12.61 -5.67
C TYR A 338 5.36 -12.41 -5.72
N THR A 339 5.81 -11.28 -6.27
CA THR A 339 7.24 -10.93 -6.34
C THR A 339 7.88 -10.85 -4.95
N PHE A 340 7.23 -10.24 -3.96
CA PHE A 340 7.77 -10.18 -2.59
C PHE A 340 7.69 -11.51 -1.84
N ASP A 341 6.66 -12.31 -2.10
CA ASP A 341 6.49 -13.63 -1.49
C ASP A 341 7.54 -14.64 -2.03
N HIS A 342 7.92 -14.49 -3.30
CA HIS A 342 8.81 -15.39 -4.05
C HIS A 342 10.17 -14.76 -4.39
N ARG A 343 10.74 -14.02 -3.43
CA ARG A 343 11.99 -13.25 -3.60
C ARG A 343 13.12 -14.06 -4.25
N ALA A 344 13.26 -15.32 -3.86
CA ALA A 344 14.33 -16.18 -4.36
C ALA A 344 14.11 -16.52 -5.83
N GLU A 345 12.89 -16.87 -6.23
CA GLU A 345 12.55 -17.20 -7.61
C GLU A 345 12.55 -15.98 -8.54
N THR A 346 12.14 -14.81 -8.04
CA THR A 346 11.97 -13.61 -8.87
C THR A 346 13.19 -12.70 -8.91
N SER A 347 14.23 -12.95 -8.11
CA SER A 347 15.48 -12.21 -8.19
C SER A 347 16.06 -12.26 -9.61
N THR A 348 16.50 -11.10 -10.13
CA THR A 348 16.98 -10.86 -11.50
C THR A 348 15.97 -11.09 -12.63
N LYS A 349 14.70 -11.33 -12.32
CA LYS A 349 13.65 -11.58 -13.31
C LYS A 349 12.91 -10.30 -13.68
N ASP A 350 12.51 -10.24 -14.94
CA ASP A 350 11.52 -9.33 -15.46
C ASP A 350 10.21 -10.10 -15.68
N LEU A 351 9.22 -9.80 -14.84
CA LEU A 351 7.91 -10.42 -14.87
C LEU A 351 7.03 -9.59 -15.80
N GLU A 352 6.99 -9.96 -17.07
CA GLU A 352 6.15 -9.34 -18.08
C GLU A 352 4.72 -9.89 -17.97
N VAL A 353 3.85 -9.12 -17.30
CA VAL A 353 2.52 -9.57 -16.88
C VAL A 353 1.41 -8.90 -17.69
N ALA A 354 0.31 -9.62 -17.84
CA ALA A 354 -0.96 -9.15 -18.38
C ALA A 354 -2.09 -10.00 -17.80
N THR A 355 -3.32 -9.53 -17.94
CA THR A 355 -4.55 -10.25 -17.60
C THR A 355 -5.10 -10.92 -18.85
N ASP A 356 -5.22 -10.18 -19.95
CA ASP A 356 -5.83 -10.67 -21.19
C ASP A 356 -5.20 -10.00 -22.42
N ILE A 357 -5.30 -10.65 -23.58
CA ILE A 357 -4.82 -10.14 -24.87
C ILE A 357 -6.03 -9.62 -25.64
N VAL A 358 -6.20 -8.30 -25.70
CA VAL A 358 -7.46 -7.68 -26.11
C VAL A 358 -7.35 -7.07 -27.51
N GLY A 359 -8.08 -7.66 -28.46
CA GLY A 359 -8.42 -7.03 -29.74
C GLY A 359 -9.80 -6.35 -29.67
N TRP A 360 -10.07 -5.37 -30.54
CA TRP A 360 -11.28 -4.55 -30.42
C TRP A 360 -12.58 -5.29 -30.77
N ASP A 361 -12.54 -6.23 -31.71
CA ASP A 361 -13.70 -7.08 -32.00
C ASP A 361 -14.06 -7.98 -30.81
N TYR A 362 -13.04 -8.60 -30.18
CA TYR A 362 -13.21 -9.37 -28.95
C TYR A 362 -13.75 -8.49 -27.80
N LEU A 363 -13.26 -7.26 -27.68
CA LEU A 363 -13.71 -6.28 -26.70
C LEU A 363 -15.20 -5.97 -26.88
N VAL A 364 -15.62 -5.61 -28.09
CA VAL A 364 -17.01 -5.23 -28.40
C VAL A 364 -17.96 -6.41 -28.25
N ALA A 365 -17.56 -7.61 -28.67
CA ALA A 365 -18.35 -8.83 -28.48
C ALA A 365 -18.53 -9.15 -26.99
N THR A 366 -17.46 -9.01 -26.19
CA THR A 366 -17.49 -9.21 -24.74
C THR A 366 -18.35 -8.16 -24.05
N PHE A 367 -18.20 -6.88 -24.42
CA PHE A 367 -19.01 -5.78 -23.92
C PHE A 367 -20.50 -6.03 -24.17
N THR A 368 -20.88 -6.38 -25.40
CA THR A 368 -22.28 -6.65 -25.77
C THR A 368 -22.85 -7.79 -24.94
N ARG A 369 -22.08 -8.86 -24.74
CA ARG A 369 -22.48 -10.04 -23.97
C ARG A 369 -22.60 -9.79 -22.47
N VAL A 370 -21.74 -8.95 -21.90
CA VAL A 370 -21.77 -8.61 -20.46
C VAL A 370 -22.86 -7.59 -20.15
N THR A 371 -23.00 -6.57 -20.99
CA THR A 371 -23.86 -5.41 -20.71
C THR A 371 -25.23 -5.48 -21.35
N GLY A 372 -25.41 -6.33 -22.38
CA GLY A 372 -26.62 -6.37 -23.21
C GLY A 372 -26.79 -5.16 -24.13
N LYS A 373 -25.81 -4.24 -24.18
CA LYS A 373 -25.87 -3.02 -24.99
C LYS A 373 -25.22 -3.25 -26.36
N PRO A 374 -25.82 -2.76 -27.46
CA PRO A 374 -25.20 -2.89 -28.77
C PRO A 374 -23.90 -2.09 -28.81
N ALA A 375 -22.88 -2.66 -29.47
CA ALA A 375 -21.61 -1.99 -29.69
C ALA A 375 -20.98 -2.40 -31.03
N ARG A 376 -20.14 -1.52 -31.59
CA ARG A 376 -19.34 -1.79 -32.78
C ARG A 376 -17.97 -1.14 -32.72
N VAL A 377 -17.03 -1.69 -33.46
CA VAL A 377 -15.70 -1.08 -33.65
C VAL A 377 -15.79 0.00 -34.75
N LEU A 378 -14.99 1.05 -34.62
CA LEU A 378 -14.70 2.00 -35.69
C LEU A 378 -13.19 2.01 -35.91
N HIS A 379 -12.72 1.24 -36.90
CA HIS A 379 -11.31 1.26 -37.27
C HIS A 379 -10.96 2.61 -37.91
N GLN A 380 -9.87 3.19 -37.45
CA GLN A 380 -9.36 4.47 -37.90
C GLN A 380 -7.87 4.33 -38.21
N THR A 381 -7.34 5.19 -39.07
CA THR A 381 -5.91 5.46 -39.09
C THR A 381 -5.50 6.17 -37.80
N ILE A 382 -4.20 6.15 -37.46
CA ILE A 382 -3.67 6.88 -36.30
C ILE A 382 -4.05 8.37 -36.36
N ASP A 383 -3.98 8.99 -37.54
CA ASP A 383 -4.31 10.41 -37.72
C ASP A 383 -5.81 10.69 -37.52
N GLU A 384 -6.69 9.84 -38.05
CA GLU A 384 -8.13 9.94 -37.82
C GLU A 384 -8.49 9.74 -36.35
N TRP A 385 -7.79 8.83 -35.66
CA TRP A 385 -7.99 8.61 -34.23
C TRP A 385 -7.58 9.85 -33.42
N PHE A 386 -6.44 10.46 -33.73
CA PHE A 386 -6.03 11.71 -33.09
C PHE A 386 -6.96 12.89 -33.43
N ALA A 387 -7.64 12.88 -34.58
CA ALA A 387 -8.60 13.93 -34.93
C ALA A 387 -9.83 13.95 -33.98
N ASN A 388 -10.07 12.87 -33.23
CA ASN A 388 -11.08 12.81 -32.16
C ASN A 388 -10.66 13.58 -30.90
N LEU A 389 -9.41 14.07 -30.83
CA LEU A 389 -8.84 14.78 -29.68
C LEU A 389 -8.38 16.18 -30.07
N GLU A 390 -8.28 17.06 -29.09
CA GLU A 390 -7.69 18.40 -29.20
C GLU A 390 -6.36 18.49 -28.45
N ASP A 391 -5.54 19.49 -28.76
CA ASP A 391 -4.27 19.79 -28.05
C ASP A 391 -3.28 18.61 -27.91
N THR A 392 -3.19 17.78 -28.95
CA THR A 392 -2.29 16.61 -28.96
C THR A 392 -0.80 16.98 -29.13
N ASP A 393 -0.49 18.23 -29.51
CA ASP A 393 0.88 18.66 -29.83
C ASP A 393 1.63 19.26 -28.63
N ARG A 394 1.00 19.26 -27.46
CA ARG A 394 1.68 19.62 -26.21
C ARG A 394 2.72 18.56 -25.82
N PRO A 395 3.73 18.89 -24.99
CA PRO A 395 4.66 17.90 -24.43
C PRO A 395 3.94 16.75 -23.72
N VAL A 396 4.46 15.53 -23.85
CA VAL A 396 3.92 14.36 -23.14
C VAL A 396 4.14 14.45 -21.62
N ALA A 397 5.23 15.09 -21.20
CA ALA A 397 5.58 15.28 -19.81
C ALA A 397 5.10 16.65 -19.30
N ASN A 398 4.33 16.66 -18.21
CA ASN A 398 3.68 17.86 -17.67
C ASN A 398 4.66 18.94 -17.20
N GLU A 399 5.88 18.58 -16.77
CA GLU A 399 6.90 19.55 -16.35
C GLU A 399 7.59 20.26 -17.53
N ARG A 400 7.32 19.86 -18.78
CA ARG A 400 7.99 20.43 -19.97
C ARG A 400 7.19 21.60 -20.57
N PRO A 401 7.84 22.73 -20.87
CA PRO A 401 7.17 23.84 -21.54
C PRO A 401 6.86 23.51 -23.01
N ARG A 402 5.75 24.05 -23.53
CA ARG A 402 5.36 23.87 -24.92
C ARG A 402 6.43 24.46 -25.85
N GLY A 403 6.84 23.71 -26.87
CA GLY A 403 7.80 24.17 -27.88
C GLY A 403 9.27 24.05 -27.49
N ASP A 404 9.61 23.38 -26.37
CA ASP A 404 10.99 23.16 -25.93
C ASP A 404 11.73 22.04 -26.69
N GLY A 405 11.08 21.45 -27.71
CA GLY A 405 11.60 20.33 -28.49
C GLY A 405 11.43 18.96 -27.81
N SER A 406 10.77 18.89 -26.65
CA SER A 406 10.40 17.62 -26.04
C SER A 406 9.34 16.88 -26.87
N THR A 407 9.30 15.56 -26.69
CA THR A 407 8.34 14.69 -27.40
C THR A 407 6.91 15.11 -27.08
N THR A 408 6.13 15.35 -28.12
CA THR A 408 4.72 15.70 -27.98
C THR A 408 3.88 14.48 -27.60
N TRP A 409 2.70 14.72 -27.05
CA TRP A 409 1.74 13.67 -26.74
C TRP A 409 1.39 12.87 -28.00
N ARG A 410 1.09 13.53 -29.12
CA ARG A 410 0.88 12.91 -30.43
C ARG A 410 2.05 12.01 -30.83
N GLN A 411 3.29 12.52 -30.82
CA GLN A 411 4.47 11.74 -31.21
C GLN A 411 4.64 10.47 -30.37
N ASN A 412 4.52 10.60 -29.05
CA ASN A 412 4.62 9.45 -28.14
C ASN A 412 3.50 8.43 -28.38
N PHE A 413 2.25 8.89 -28.55
CA PHE A 413 1.12 7.99 -28.73
C PHE A 413 1.01 7.43 -30.17
N THR A 414 1.61 8.07 -31.18
CA THR A 414 1.82 7.46 -32.50
C THR A 414 2.66 6.19 -32.38
N GLY A 415 3.78 6.27 -31.65
CA GLY A 415 4.60 5.10 -31.35
C GLY A 415 3.83 4.04 -30.55
N PHE A 416 3.11 4.48 -29.51
CA PHE A 416 2.30 3.60 -28.66
C PHE A 416 1.27 2.81 -29.46
N TRP A 417 0.50 3.48 -30.31
CA TRP A 417 -0.50 2.83 -31.14
C TRP A 417 0.10 1.89 -32.18
N SER A 418 1.27 2.23 -32.72
CA SER A 418 2.01 1.36 -33.63
C SER A 418 2.42 0.03 -32.96
N LEU A 419 2.73 0.03 -31.66
CA LEU A 419 3.06 -1.21 -30.93
C LEU A 419 1.93 -2.22 -30.96
N TRP A 420 0.71 -1.74 -30.76
CA TRP A 420 -0.48 -2.57 -30.70
C TRP A 420 -0.94 -2.96 -32.09
N HIS A 421 -0.85 -2.04 -33.06
CA HIS A 421 -1.17 -2.32 -34.45
C HIS A 421 -0.36 -3.49 -35.01
N ASP A 422 0.95 -3.52 -34.69
CA ASP A 422 1.87 -4.55 -35.24
C ASP A 422 2.12 -5.72 -34.27
N ASP A 423 1.35 -5.81 -33.17
CA ASP A 423 1.52 -6.80 -32.09
C ASP A 423 2.98 -6.95 -31.61
N VAL A 424 3.71 -5.84 -31.48
CA VAL A 424 5.14 -5.85 -31.09
C VAL A 424 5.33 -6.47 -29.71
N ILE A 425 4.43 -6.14 -28.78
CA ILE A 425 4.54 -6.55 -27.38
C ILE A 425 3.82 -7.88 -27.18
N LYS A 426 4.59 -8.90 -26.79
CA LYS A 426 4.09 -10.24 -26.47
C LYS A 426 4.08 -10.49 -24.96
N ARG A 427 3.26 -11.44 -24.53
CA ARG A 427 3.21 -11.93 -23.14
C ARG A 427 3.09 -13.45 -23.13
N ASN A 428 3.79 -14.10 -22.21
CA ASN A 428 3.65 -15.53 -21.98
C ASN A 428 2.41 -15.80 -21.11
N MET A 429 1.24 -15.88 -21.75
CA MET A 429 -0.02 -16.09 -21.04
C MET A 429 -0.09 -17.45 -20.35
N GLU A 430 0.56 -18.49 -20.87
CA GLU A 430 0.61 -19.80 -20.21
C GLU A 430 1.30 -19.72 -18.85
N TRP A 431 2.46 -19.05 -18.80
CA TRP A 431 3.17 -18.80 -17.54
C TRP A 431 2.37 -17.90 -16.60
N ILE A 432 1.79 -16.82 -17.11
CA ILE A 432 0.95 -15.92 -16.30
C ILE A 432 -0.20 -16.71 -15.64
N ARG A 433 -0.87 -17.59 -16.39
CA ARG A 433 -1.99 -18.40 -15.89
C ARG A 433 -1.56 -19.52 -14.96
N SER A 434 -0.35 -20.06 -15.11
CA SER A 434 0.17 -21.04 -14.14
C SER A 434 0.46 -20.40 -12.78
N ILE A 435 0.87 -19.13 -12.76
CA ILE A 435 1.13 -18.36 -11.54
C ILE A 435 -0.14 -17.74 -10.94
N ASN A 436 -1.02 -17.16 -11.77
CA ASN A 436 -2.29 -16.59 -11.37
C ASN A 436 -3.48 -17.28 -12.08
N PRO A 437 -3.83 -18.52 -11.69
CA PRO A 437 -4.89 -19.27 -12.35
C PRO A 437 -6.27 -18.63 -12.21
N ASN A 438 -6.47 -17.80 -11.17
CA ASN A 438 -7.71 -17.07 -10.91
C ASN A 438 -7.67 -15.63 -11.40
N GLY A 439 -6.65 -15.24 -12.17
CA GLY A 439 -6.56 -13.89 -12.73
C GLY A 439 -7.75 -13.59 -13.63
N HIS A 440 -8.07 -12.31 -13.82
CA HIS A 440 -9.24 -11.94 -14.61
C HIS A 440 -9.13 -12.38 -16.07
N THR A 441 -10.26 -12.52 -16.74
CA THR A 441 -10.41 -12.27 -18.18
C THR A 441 -11.07 -10.90 -18.38
N LEU A 442 -11.06 -10.36 -19.61
CA LEU A 442 -11.79 -9.13 -19.93
C LEU A 442 -13.25 -9.19 -19.47
N GLU A 443 -13.92 -10.32 -19.72
CA GLU A 443 -15.30 -10.53 -19.27
C GLU A 443 -15.43 -10.46 -17.75
N SER A 444 -14.61 -11.24 -17.03
CA SER A 444 -14.73 -11.31 -15.57
C SER A 444 -14.47 -9.94 -14.93
N TRP A 445 -13.52 -9.18 -15.50
CA TRP A 445 -13.23 -7.82 -15.07
C TRP A 445 -14.41 -6.90 -15.34
N MET A 446 -15.02 -6.95 -16.55
CA MET A 446 -16.21 -6.15 -16.87
C MET A 446 -17.38 -6.47 -15.93
N ARG A 447 -17.57 -7.74 -15.58
CA ARG A 447 -18.64 -8.17 -14.66
C ARG A 447 -18.39 -7.67 -13.23
N GLU A 448 -17.17 -7.83 -12.72
CA GLU A 448 -16.81 -7.43 -11.36
C GLU A 448 -16.86 -5.92 -11.17
N THR A 449 -16.27 -5.17 -12.10
CA THR A 449 -16.24 -3.70 -12.06
C THR A 449 -17.57 -3.06 -12.47
N ARG A 450 -18.54 -3.87 -12.92
CA ARG A 450 -19.82 -3.42 -13.49
C ARG A 450 -19.60 -2.42 -14.62
N TYR A 451 -18.65 -2.72 -15.49
CA TYR A 451 -18.29 -1.86 -16.62
C TYR A 451 -19.53 -1.54 -17.46
N THR A 452 -19.78 -0.24 -17.66
CA THR A 452 -21.01 0.23 -18.34
C THR A 452 -20.76 0.76 -19.74
N GLY A 453 -19.49 0.96 -20.13
CA GLY A 453 -19.12 1.70 -21.33
C GLY A 453 -19.18 3.21 -21.15
N ASN A 454 -19.53 3.72 -19.97
CA ASN A 454 -19.48 5.14 -19.71
C ASN A 454 -18.02 5.56 -19.46
N VAL A 455 -17.58 6.58 -20.18
CA VAL A 455 -16.26 7.16 -20.02
C VAL A 455 -16.29 8.24 -18.91
N GLY A 456 -15.38 8.12 -17.94
CA GLY A 456 -15.10 9.08 -16.87
C GLY A 456 -13.64 9.55 -16.88
N VAL A 457 -13.31 10.53 -16.03
CA VAL A 457 -12.01 11.25 -16.05
C VAL A 457 -11.12 11.00 -14.82
N ASP A 458 -11.45 10.08 -13.92
CA ASP A 458 -10.82 10.03 -12.58
C ASP A 458 -9.80 8.88 -12.35
N LEU A 459 -9.34 8.17 -13.40
CA LEU A 459 -8.53 6.96 -13.19
C LEU A 459 -7.04 7.20 -12.94
N LEU A 460 -6.43 8.10 -13.71
CA LEU A 460 -5.00 8.40 -13.58
C LEU A 460 -4.84 9.69 -12.80
N LYS A 461 -3.83 9.77 -11.93
CA LYS A 461 -3.57 10.98 -11.14
C LYS A 461 -3.39 12.24 -12.00
N ASN A 462 -2.85 12.11 -13.21
CA ASN A 462 -2.77 13.22 -14.15
C ASN A 462 -4.14 13.58 -14.76
N MET A 463 -5.08 12.65 -14.86
CA MET A 463 -6.48 12.94 -15.22
C MET A 463 -7.22 13.58 -14.03
N GLU A 464 -7.06 13.06 -12.81
CA GLU A 464 -7.61 13.65 -11.57
C GLU A 464 -7.12 15.09 -11.36
N GLU A 465 -5.88 15.40 -11.74
CA GLU A 465 -5.30 16.75 -11.67
C GLU A 465 -5.63 17.63 -12.90
N GLY A 466 -6.43 17.14 -13.87
CA GLY A 466 -6.82 17.87 -15.09
C GLY A 466 -5.69 18.10 -16.09
N LYS A 467 -4.65 17.27 -16.04
CA LYS A 467 -3.39 17.37 -16.79
C LYS A 467 -3.26 16.36 -17.94
N MET A 468 -4.22 15.46 -18.18
CA MET A 468 -4.26 14.62 -19.40
C MET A 468 -4.94 15.34 -20.58
N VAL A 469 -4.78 14.81 -21.79
CA VAL A 469 -5.46 15.31 -23.00
C VAL A 469 -6.90 14.78 -22.95
N ASP A 470 -7.72 15.43 -22.13
CA ASP A 470 -9.14 15.06 -21.97
C ASP A 470 -10.06 15.95 -22.81
N ARG A 471 -9.49 16.70 -23.77
CA ARG A 471 -10.29 17.53 -24.69
C ARG A 471 -10.68 16.70 -25.89
N LEU A 472 -11.72 15.90 -25.72
CA LEU A 472 -12.44 15.30 -26.83
C LEU A 472 -12.84 16.39 -27.85
N ASN A 473 -12.60 16.15 -29.13
CA ASN A 473 -13.11 16.98 -30.21
C ASN A 473 -14.60 16.66 -30.40
N TYR A 474 -15.44 17.28 -29.56
CA TYR A 474 -16.88 17.02 -29.54
C TYR A 474 -17.56 17.30 -30.88
N LYS A 475 -17.05 18.25 -31.67
CA LYS A 475 -17.56 18.52 -33.02
C LYS A 475 -17.34 17.31 -33.93
N ARG A 476 -16.11 16.78 -33.99
CA ARG A 476 -15.77 15.59 -34.78
C ARG A 476 -16.56 14.37 -34.31
N ILE A 477 -16.67 14.19 -33.00
CA ILE A 477 -17.42 13.07 -32.40
C ILE A 477 -18.90 13.14 -32.76
N ALA A 478 -19.52 14.33 -32.73
CA ALA A 478 -20.90 14.53 -33.14
C ALA A 478 -21.10 14.25 -34.65
N GLU A 479 -20.17 14.65 -35.50
CA GLU A 479 -20.19 14.33 -36.93
C GLU A 479 -20.15 12.81 -37.15
N LEU A 480 -19.25 12.10 -36.49
CA LEU A 480 -19.16 10.63 -36.56
C LEU A 480 -20.42 9.96 -36.02
N ALA A 481 -21.02 10.49 -34.95
CA ALA A 481 -22.27 10.00 -34.39
C ALA A 481 -23.46 10.12 -35.35
N SER A 482 -23.47 11.16 -36.20
CA SER A 482 -24.53 11.38 -37.19
C SER A 482 -24.41 10.51 -38.44
N GLN A 483 -23.21 10.01 -38.73
CA GLN A 483 -22.92 9.11 -39.85
C GLN A 483 -23.08 7.63 -39.48
N ALA A 484 -23.04 7.35 -38.18
CA ALA A 484 -23.17 6.03 -37.58
C ALA A 484 -24.64 5.67 -37.35
#